data_AF-A0A8B9WAE7-F1
#
_entry.id   AF-A0A8B9WAE7-F1
#
_cell.length_a   1.000
_cell.length_b   1.000
_cell.length_c   1.000
_cell.angle_alpha   90.00
_cell.angle_beta   90.00
_cell.angle_gamma   90.00
#
_symmetry.space_group_name_H-M   'P 1'
#
loop_
_entity.id
_entity.type
_entity.pdbx_description
1 polymer ?
#
loop_
_entity_poly.entity_id
_entity_poly.type
_entity_poly.pdbx_seq_one_letter_code
_entity_poly.pdbx_strand_id
1 'polypeptide(L)'
;MKRACAQGLARRVSGSGRNSECRLLVPLDCSGTTAGSAVCTSPVSLWPAVGCEPRTPRGFTPEAVLANTSFFFSQFKEQRRRNAQVGFRASALRGSAAGRLHRCFHHPYQPLCPRCSFDIPRAPPRSQQPSRLPVPRRQTPSPGFPAPHGRRTWPGMDRETRVFAESHFRGLEGRLPSRVCPKLDRVDFIEKPDSFSYADFFKGYLLPNLPCVFSSAFTEDWGSRRLWVTPSGKPNFDYLLQNYGDVVVPVANCGVQEYNSNPKEHMPLRDYISYWKEYIQANYSSSRGCLYLKDWHLCRDFLAEGVFTLPIYFSSDWLNEYWDALDVDDYRFVYMGPTGTWSPFHADVFRSFSWSVNICGRKKWFFFPPGQEEALRDCHGGLPYDVTSPTLLDSRLYPMRDRCGPPLEVTQEAGEMVFVPSGWHHQVHNLEDTISINHNWVNGCNLANMWHFLQQELSAVQQEVIEWRDTMPDWHHHCQVIMKSCSGINFEEFYHFLKIIAERRLLLLAKGMSPGQVEGGEDTGLGPQQAAFDIGRIAEVLESVVAHPDFQRVDPSTFSPRPEVLLRQLEEL
;
A
#
# COMPACT_ATOMS: atom_id res chain seq x y z
N MET A 1 31.00 -24.00 63.75
CA MET A 1 30.15 -22.78 63.89
C MET A 1 29.55 -22.48 62.53
N LYS A 2 28.29 -22.09 62.30
CA LYS A 2 27.01 -22.21 63.03
C LYS A 2 25.94 -22.28 61.89
N ARG A 3 25.10 -23.33 61.83
CA ARG A 3 23.63 -23.35 62.08
C ARG A 3 22.76 -22.47 61.14
N ALA A 4 21.51 -22.80 60.78
CA ALA A 4 20.73 -24.06 60.77
C ALA A 4 19.29 -23.78 60.26
N CYS A 5 18.59 -24.80 59.72
CA CYS A 5 17.11 -24.95 59.68
C CYS A 5 16.24 -23.93 58.89
N ALA A 6 15.00 -24.23 58.48
CA ALA A 6 14.29 -25.50 58.18
C ALA A 6 12.88 -25.20 57.58
N GLN A 7 12.15 -26.24 57.16
CA GLN A 7 10.70 -26.31 56.83
C GLN A 7 10.25 -25.67 55.48
N GLY A 8 9.25 -26.21 54.77
CA GLY A 8 8.50 -27.47 54.94
C GLY A 8 7.09 -27.44 54.33
N LEU A 9 6.60 -28.60 53.82
CA LEU A 9 5.29 -28.86 53.17
C LEU A 9 5.08 -28.18 51.79
N ALA A 10 4.75 -28.84 50.67
CA ALA A 10 4.47 -30.24 50.28
C ALA A 10 3.20 -30.93 50.80
N ARG A 11 2.29 -31.31 49.87
CA ARG A 11 1.50 -32.58 49.71
C ARG A 11 0.26 -32.36 48.82
N ARG A 12 -0.38 -33.35 48.16
CA ARG A 12 -0.05 -34.68 47.54
C ARG A 12 -1.39 -35.41 47.25
N VAL A 13 -1.51 -36.14 46.13
CA VAL A 13 -2.23 -37.45 45.93
C VAL A 13 -1.69 -38.04 44.59
N SER A 14 -0.71 -38.96 44.55
CA SER A 14 -0.80 -40.43 44.29
C SER A 14 -1.71 -40.87 43.11
N GLY A 15 -1.42 -41.84 42.22
CA GLY A 15 -0.39 -42.91 42.12
C GLY A 15 -1.10 -44.25 41.78
N SER A 16 -0.65 -45.21 40.95
CA SER A 16 0.63 -45.56 40.27
C SER A 16 0.31 -46.44 39.01
N GLY A 17 1.18 -47.16 38.27
CA GLY A 17 2.59 -47.59 38.41
C GLY A 17 2.93 -48.73 37.39
N ARG A 18 4.05 -49.46 37.61
CA ARG A 18 4.63 -50.63 36.87
C ARG A 18 5.67 -50.37 35.75
N ASN A 19 6.89 -50.86 36.04
CA ASN A 19 7.94 -51.54 35.24
C ASN A 19 7.73 -51.69 33.71
N SER A 20 8.78 -51.72 32.86
CA SER A 20 10.10 -52.36 33.06
C SER A 20 11.28 -51.73 32.27
N GLU A 21 12.49 -52.23 32.55
CA GLU A 21 13.81 -51.72 32.14
C GLU A 21 14.19 -51.93 30.67
N CYS A 22 15.07 -51.06 30.12
CA CYS A 22 16.44 -51.46 29.77
C CYS A 22 17.37 -50.23 29.51
N ARG A 23 18.69 -50.46 29.46
CA ARG A 23 19.74 -49.44 29.72
C ARG A 23 20.40 -48.82 28.48
N LEU A 24 20.94 -47.62 28.65
CA LEU A 24 22.04 -47.07 27.84
C LEU A 24 23.37 -47.80 28.11
N LEU A 25 24.28 -47.85 27.13
CA LEU A 25 25.58 -47.11 27.14
C LEU A 25 26.49 -47.46 25.94
N VAL A 26 27.38 -46.51 25.62
CA VAL A 26 28.41 -46.50 24.55
C VAL A 26 29.76 -46.93 25.17
N PRO A 27 30.68 -47.63 24.46
CA PRO A 27 31.92 -46.94 24.03
C PRO A 27 32.62 -47.42 22.73
N LEU A 28 33.54 -46.54 22.31
CA LEU A 28 34.60 -46.55 21.29
C LEU A 28 35.40 -47.84 20.96
N ASP A 29 35.91 -47.86 19.71
CA ASP A 29 37.34 -47.95 19.29
C ASP A 29 37.82 -49.04 18.29
N CYS A 30 38.54 -48.51 17.28
CA CYS A 30 39.62 -49.03 16.41
C CYS A 30 39.80 -50.52 16.02
N SER A 31 39.76 -50.80 14.69
CA SER A 31 40.78 -51.60 13.94
C SER A 31 40.59 -51.44 12.40
N GLY A 32 41.67 -51.56 11.60
CA GLY A 32 41.68 -51.19 10.16
C GLY A 32 42.16 -52.29 9.19
N THR A 33 42.90 -51.88 8.13
CA THR A 33 43.32 -52.59 6.87
C THR A 33 42.38 -52.32 5.66
N THR A 34 42.83 -52.08 4.42
CA THR A 34 44.20 -52.07 3.82
C THR A 34 44.32 -51.22 2.53
N ALA A 35 45.52 -50.64 2.30
CA ALA A 35 46.24 -50.40 1.03
C ALA A 35 45.66 -49.53 -0.12
N GLY A 36 46.51 -48.60 -0.63
CA GLY A 36 46.35 -47.89 -1.91
C GLY A 36 47.14 -46.56 -1.99
N SER A 37 48.33 -46.55 -2.62
CA SER A 37 49.31 -45.44 -2.54
C SER A 37 49.43 -44.57 -3.81
N ALA A 38 49.63 -43.26 -3.65
CA ALA A 38 50.39 -42.40 -4.56
C ALA A 38 50.90 -41.13 -3.82
N VAL A 39 52.03 -40.55 -4.25
CA VAL A 39 52.82 -39.53 -3.53
C VAL A 39 53.26 -38.40 -4.48
N CYS A 40 53.79 -37.30 -3.92
CA CYS A 40 54.53 -36.17 -4.54
C CYS A 40 53.70 -34.94 -4.96
N THR A 41 54.16 -33.68 -4.80
CA THR A 41 55.30 -33.07 -4.05
C THR A 41 55.08 -31.55 -3.95
N SER A 42 55.56 -30.90 -2.88
CA SER A 42 55.71 -29.42 -2.81
C SER A 42 57.10 -28.97 -3.33
N PRO A 43 57.31 -27.66 -3.55
CA PRO A 43 58.31 -26.98 -2.70
C PRO A 43 57.96 -25.54 -2.28
N VAL A 44 58.80 -25.00 -1.39
CA VAL A 44 58.73 -23.71 -0.67
C VAL A 44 59.70 -22.68 -1.28
N SER A 45 59.43 -21.38 -1.10
CA SER A 45 60.48 -20.33 -1.16
C SER A 45 60.15 -19.14 -0.23
N LEU A 46 61.18 -18.38 0.19
CA LEU A 46 61.16 -17.49 1.37
C LEU A 46 61.42 -15.99 1.07
N TRP A 47 60.68 -15.10 1.78
CA TRP A 47 61.14 -13.82 2.43
C TRP A 47 61.79 -12.71 1.55
N PRO A 48 62.01 -11.46 2.05
CA PRO A 48 61.87 -10.91 3.41
C PRO A 48 61.03 -9.60 3.55
N ALA A 49 60.97 -9.08 4.79
CA ALA A 49 60.38 -7.78 5.13
C ALA A 49 61.42 -6.64 5.21
N VAL A 50 60.98 -5.39 4.96
CA VAL A 50 61.69 -4.12 5.22
C VAL A 50 60.67 -3.09 5.74
N GLY A 51 61.06 -2.17 6.63
CA GLY A 51 60.14 -1.50 7.56
C GLY A 51 59.85 0.01 7.39
N CYS A 52 59.00 0.48 8.32
CA CYS A 52 58.75 1.85 8.82
C CYS A 52 58.63 3.05 7.86
N GLU A 53 57.44 3.70 7.80
CA GLU A 53 57.11 4.91 8.59
C GLU A 53 55.68 5.44 8.29
N PRO A 54 55.09 6.32 9.15
CA PRO A 54 53.64 6.60 9.12
C PRO A 54 53.24 7.68 8.10
N ARG A 55 52.07 7.50 7.47
CA ARG A 55 51.36 8.59 6.77
C ARG A 55 49.96 8.77 7.33
N THR A 56 49.63 10.02 7.66
CA THR A 56 48.30 10.45 8.11
C THR A 56 47.24 10.20 7.03
N PRO A 57 45.99 9.87 7.41
CA PRO A 57 44.93 9.60 6.44
C PRO A 57 44.52 10.89 5.72
N ARG A 58 44.50 10.86 4.38
CA ARG A 58 43.75 11.84 3.60
C ARG A 58 42.26 11.53 3.71
N GLY A 59 41.44 12.57 3.80
CA GLY A 59 40.00 12.45 4.08
C GLY A 59 39.22 11.66 3.02
N PHE A 60 38.11 11.08 3.46
CA PHE A 60 37.10 10.48 2.59
C PHE A 60 36.41 11.57 1.75
N THR A 61 36.19 11.31 0.46
CA THR A 61 35.34 12.16 -0.39
C THR A 61 33.86 11.72 -0.29
N PRO A 62 32.88 12.65 -0.39
CA PRO A 62 31.45 12.31 -0.24
C PRO A 62 30.92 11.28 -1.23
N GLU A 63 31.55 11.13 -2.39
CA GLU A 63 31.14 10.22 -3.47
C GLU A 63 31.14 8.74 -3.05
N ALA A 64 31.96 8.36 -2.06
CA ALA A 64 31.98 6.99 -1.54
C ALA A 64 30.70 6.59 -0.77
N VAL A 65 29.89 7.57 -0.33
CA VAL A 65 28.60 7.33 0.34
C VAL A 65 27.49 7.03 -0.68
N LEU A 66 27.60 7.55 -1.91
CA LEU A 66 26.59 7.43 -2.96
C LEU A 66 26.56 6.06 -3.65
N ALA A 67 27.68 5.32 -3.61
CA ALA A 67 27.80 4.01 -4.27
C ALA A 67 27.00 2.87 -3.60
N ASN A 68 26.41 3.10 -2.41
CA ASN A 68 25.70 2.07 -1.65
C ASN A 68 24.26 2.47 -1.27
N THR A 69 23.65 3.35 -2.07
CA THR A 69 22.29 3.87 -1.90
C THR A 69 21.24 2.78 -1.73
N SER A 70 21.25 1.71 -2.53
CA SER A 70 20.27 0.62 -2.37
C SER A 70 20.34 -0.06 -1.00
N PHE A 71 21.54 -0.19 -0.40
CA PHE A 71 21.70 -0.77 0.93
C PHE A 71 21.26 0.23 2.01
N PHE A 72 21.64 1.49 1.89
CA PHE A 72 21.25 2.54 2.84
C PHE A 72 19.74 2.81 2.83
N PHE A 73 19.09 2.83 1.66
CA PHE A 73 17.63 2.96 1.53
C PHE A 73 16.88 1.70 1.99
N SER A 74 17.43 0.50 1.78
CA SER A 74 16.88 -0.71 2.39
C SER A 74 16.97 -0.62 3.91
N GLN A 75 18.14 -0.32 4.47
CA GLN A 75 18.34 -0.12 5.90
C GLN A 75 17.50 1.05 6.45
N PHE A 76 17.21 2.09 5.69
CA PHE A 76 16.36 3.20 6.13
C PHE A 76 14.86 2.84 6.12
N LYS A 77 14.37 2.15 5.07
CA LYS A 77 13.02 1.56 5.09
C LYS A 77 12.87 0.57 6.25
N GLU A 78 13.90 -0.23 6.49
CA GLU A 78 14.00 -1.18 7.60
C GLU A 78 14.07 -0.47 8.97
N GLN A 79 14.80 0.64 9.08
CA GLN A 79 14.93 1.43 10.30
C GLN A 79 13.64 2.21 10.62
N ARG A 80 12.96 2.80 9.63
CA ARG A 80 11.63 3.42 9.84
C ARG A 80 10.58 2.37 10.22
N ARG A 81 10.66 1.17 9.64
CA ARG A 81 9.86 -0.01 10.03
C ARG A 81 10.16 -0.50 11.45
N ARG A 82 11.42 -0.38 11.93
CA ARG A 82 11.83 -0.69 13.32
C ARG A 82 11.47 0.45 14.30
N ASN A 83 11.57 1.72 13.89
CA ASN A 83 11.25 2.87 14.74
C ASN A 83 9.73 3.05 14.90
N ALA A 84 8.93 2.61 13.92
CA ALA A 84 7.49 2.41 14.08
C ALA A 84 7.11 1.32 15.12
N GLN A 85 8.07 0.49 15.57
CA GLN A 85 7.90 -0.46 16.69
C GLN A 85 8.51 0.05 18.01
N VAL A 86 9.24 1.17 18.01
CA VAL A 86 9.88 1.73 19.20
C VAL A 86 9.75 3.26 19.20
N GLY A 87 8.60 3.77 19.64
CA GLY A 87 8.37 5.21 19.79
C GLY A 87 9.36 5.83 20.77
N PHE A 88 10.42 6.44 20.23
CA PHE A 88 11.51 6.96 21.03
C PHE A 88 11.29 8.43 21.38
N ARG A 89 10.91 8.69 22.63
CA ARG A 89 11.17 10.00 23.24
C ARG A 89 12.69 10.16 23.38
N ALA A 90 13.25 11.15 22.70
CA ALA A 90 14.67 11.53 22.79
C ALA A 90 15.03 12.13 24.17
N SER A 91 14.98 11.32 25.24
CA SER A 91 15.31 11.77 26.60
C SER A 91 15.74 10.67 27.58
N ALA A 92 16.37 9.57 27.12
CA ALA A 92 16.73 8.45 28.03
C ALA A 92 18.02 7.65 27.70
N LEU A 93 18.93 8.12 26.85
CA LEU A 93 20.23 7.47 26.61
C LEU A 93 21.42 8.44 26.67
N ARG A 94 21.57 9.16 27.80
CA ARG A 94 22.85 9.80 28.15
C ARG A 94 23.79 8.77 28.78
N GLY A 95 24.71 8.26 27.97
CA GLY A 95 25.81 7.37 28.40
C GLY A 95 25.70 5.93 27.89
N SER A 96 26.85 5.34 27.55
CA SER A 96 27.05 3.92 27.15
C SER A 96 26.82 3.50 25.68
N ALA A 97 26.62 4.42 24.72
CA ALA A 97 26.55 4.06 23.29
C ALA A 97 27.89 4.16 22.52
N ALA A 98 28.96 4.70 23.11
CA ALA A 98 30.24 4.94 22.44
C ALA A 98 31.15 3.69 22.24
N GLY A 99 30.67 2.49 22.60
CA GLY A 99 31.53 1.30 22.77
C GLY A 99 31.33 0.10 21.84
N ARG A 100 30.32 0.09 20.95
CA ARG A 100 29.95 -1.13 20.17
C ARG A 100 29.95 -1.03 18.64
N LEU A 101 30.23 0.14 18.06
CA LEU A 101 30.45 0.27 16.61
C LEU A 101 31.92 0.05 16.18
N HIS A 102 32.85 -0.05 17.13
CA HIS A 102 34.29 -0.08 16.85
C HIS A 102 34.88 -1.45 16.46
N ARG A 103 34.06 -2.50 16.28
CA ARG A 103 34.54 -3.89 16.03
C ARG A 103 34.22 -4.49 14.64
N CYS A 104 33.61 -3.74 13.72
CA CYS A 104 33.34 -4.22 12.35
C CYS A 104 34.35 -3.73 11.29
N PHE A 105 35.32 -2.90 11.64
CA PHE A 105 36.31 -2.32 10.72
C PHE A 105 37.72 -2.89 10.87
N HIS A 106 37.90 -4.21 10.77
CA HIS A 106 39.22 -4.83 10.58
C HIS A 106 39.15 -6.16 9.81
N HIS A 107 39.18 -6.09 8.47
CA HIS A 107 39.79 -7.11 7.63
C HIS A 107 40.31 -6.46 6.34
N PRO A 108 41.54 -6.75 5.87
CA PRO A 108 42.13 -6.08 4.71
C PRO A 108 41.66 -6.68 3.38
N TYR A 109 41.42 -5.81 2.39
CA TYR A 109 41.23 -6.19 0.99
C TYR A 109 42.52 -6.76 0.38
N GLN A 110 42.39 -7.82 -0.44
CA GLN A 110 43.41 -8.19 -1.43
C GLN A 110 43.12 -7.50 -2.77
N PRO A 111 44.14 -7.18 -3.59
CA PRO A 111 43.97 -6.45 -4.84
C PRO A 111 43.40 -7.31 -5.98
N LEU A 112 42.62 -6.69 -6.85
CA LEU A 112 42.07 -7.29 -8.07
C LEU A 112 43.17 -7.63 -9.09
N CYS A 113 43.09 -8.82 -9.68
CA CYS A 113 43.92 -9.22 -10.82
C CYS A 113 43.35 -8.62 -12.14
N PRO A 114 44.17 -7.98 -12.99
CA PRO A 114 43.70 -7.37 -14.22
C PRO A 114 43.70 -8.37 -15.38
N ARG A 115 42.61 -9.13 -15.56
CA ARG A 115 42.20 -9.80 -16.82
C ARG A 115 40.86 -10.54 -16.65
N CYS A 116 39.77 -9.88 -17.03
CA CYS A 116 38.54 -10.49 -17.55
C CYS A 116 37.68 -9.33 -18.10
N SER A 117 37.73 -9.12 -19.42
CA SER A 117 36.77 -8.24 -20.08
C SER A 117 35.40 -8.92 -20.04
N PHE A 118 34.42 -8.29 -19.38
CA PHE A 118 33.03 -8.71 -19.50
C PHE A 118 32.35 -7.85 -20.55
N ASP A 119 32.07 -8.46 -21.70
CA ASP A 119 31.30 -7.83 -22.78
C ASP A 119 29.87 -7.53 -22.31
N ILE A 120 29.43 -6.30 -22.57
CA ILE A 120 28.05 -5.87 -22.34
C ILE A 120 27.17 -6.56 -23.39
N PRO A 121 26.16 -7.37 -23.00
CA PRO A 121 25.22 -7.93 -23.96
C PRO A 121 24.42 -6.80 -24.64
N ARG A 122 24.67 -6.58 -25.93
CA ARG A 122 23.83 -5.69 -26.74
C ARG A 122 22.41 -6.25 -26.82
N ALA A 123 21.42 -5.38 -26.73
CA ALA A 123 20.02 -5.75 -26.93
C ALA A 123 19.82 -6.44 -28.29
N PRO A 124 19.00 -7.51 -28.36
CA PRO A 124 18.73 -8.20 -29.61
C PRO A 124 17.90 -7.33 -30.57
N PRO A 125 18.09 -7.46 -31.90
CA PRO A 125 17.36 -6.68 -32.87
C PRO A 125 15.88 -7.10 -32.95
N ARG A 126 15.00 -6.13 -33.22
CA ARG A 126 13.57 -6.37 -33.51
C ARG A 126 13.41 -7.16 -34.83
N SER A 127 13.11 -8.45 -34.75
CA SER A 127 12.47 -9.17 -35.86
C SER A 127 11.81 -10.50 -35.44
N GLN A 128 10.49 -10.48 -35.26
CA GLN A 128 9.50 -11.33 -35.94
C GLN A 128 8.16 -11.25 -35.19
N GLN A 129 7.07 -10.96 -35.91
CA GLN A 129 5.72 -10.93 -35.35
C GLN A 129 5.24 -12.36 -35.07
N PRO A 130 4.63 -12.63 -33.90
CA PRO A 130 3.74 -13.78 -33.75
C PRO A 130 2.56 -13.66 -34.72
N SER A 131 2.15 -14.79 -35.30
CA SER A 131 1.02 -14.89 -36.21
C SER A 131 -0.26 -14.33 -35.58
N ARG A 132 -0.99 -13.48 -36.33
CA ARG A 132 -2.29 -12.94 -35.91
C ARG A 132 -3.28 -14.07 -35.67
N LEU A 133 -3.72 -14.24 -34.42
CA LEU A 133 -4.96 -14.95 -34.12
C LEU A 133 -6.15 -14.15 -34.70
N PRO A 134 -7.23 -14.81 -35.16
CA PRO A 134 -8.29 -14.16 -35.90
C PRO A 134 -9.12 -13.21 -35.02
N VAL A 135 -9.13 -11.93 -35.40
CA VAL A 135 -10.03 -10.92 -34.84
C VAL A 135 -11.49 -11.38 -35.00
N PRO A 136 -12.32 -11.39 -33.93
CA PRO A 136 -13.74 -11.64 -34.06
C PRO A 136 -14.37 -10.67 -35.07
N ARG A 137 -15.16 -11.18 -36.02
CA ARG A 137 -15.82 -10.34 -37.01
C ARG A 137 -16.65 -9.27 -36.31
N ARG A 138 -16.43 -7.99 -36.65
CA ARG A 138 -17.32 -6.89 -36.30
C ARG A 138 -18.76 -7.31 -36.61
N GLN A 139 -19.59 -7.44 -35.58
CA GLN A 139 -21.03 -7.47 -35.81
C GLN A 139 -21.44 -6.09 -36.31
N THR A 140 -22.29 -6.08 -37.34
CA THR A 140 -22.85 -4.86 -37.92
C THR A 140 -23.66 -4.11 -36.87
N PRO A 141 -23.56 -2.78 -36.76
CA PRO A 141 -24.41 -2.01 -35.85
C PRO A 141 -25.88 -2.15 -36.29
N SER A 142 -26.75 -2.48 -35.32
CA SER A 142 -28.20 -2.43 -35.51
C SER A 142 -28.67 -1.00 -35.79
N PRO A 143 -29.81 -0.80 -36.49
CA PRO A 143 -30.27 0.53 -36.87
C PRO A 143 -30.51 1.44 -35.67
N GLY A 144 -30.03 2.68 -35.74
CA GLY A 144 -30.07 3.61 -34.61
C GLY A 144 -31.47 4.06 -34.22
N PHE A 145 -31.69 4.20 -32.91
CA PHE A 145 -32.80 5.00 -32.37
C PHE A 145 -32.53 6.49 -32.62
N PRO A 146 -33.55 7.31 -32.91
CA PRO A 146 -33.37 8.75 -33.12
C PRO A 146 -32.96 9.43 -31.81
N ALA A 147 -31.92 10.26 -31.88
CA ALA A 147 -31.46 11.04 -30.72
C ALA A 147 -32.53 12.08 -30.33
N PRO A 148 -33.06 12.06 -29.09
CA PRO A 148 -33.92 13.13 -28.62
C PRO A 148 -33.10 14.40 -28.37
N HIS A 149 -33.62 15.56 -28.79
CA HIS A 149 -33.08 16.86 -28.41
C HIS A 149 -33.38 17.18 -26.92
N GLY A 150 -32.77 16.41 -26.02
CA GLY A 150 -32.73 16.68 -24.58
C GLY A 150 -31.51 17.53 -24.21
N ARG A 151 -31.61 18.31 -23.14
CA ARG A 151 -30.41 18.88 -22.49
C ARG A 151 -29.50 17.73 -22.06
N ARG A 152 -28.18 17.82 -22.30
CA ARG A 152 -27.23 16.85 -21.74
C ARG A 152 -27.32 16.91 -20.20
N THR A 153 -27.88 15.87 -19.61
CA THR A 153 -27.90 15.64 -18.15
C THR A 153 -26.62 14.91 -17.77
N TRP A 154 -25.78 15.56 -16.98
CA TRP A 154 -24.59 14.93 -16.41
C TRP A 154 -25.00 14.10 -15.18
N PRO A 155 -24.61 12.82 -15.08
CA PRO A 155 -25.01 11.96 -13.96
C PRO A 155 -24.20 12.19 -12.67
N GLY A 156 -23.10 12.95 -12.75
CA GLY A 156 -22.32 13.39 -11.60
C GLY A 156 -22.92 14.59 -10.84
N MET A 157 -22.08 15.39 -10.20
CA MET A 157 -22.50 16.52 -9.36
C MET A 157 -23.40 17.54 -10.09
N ASP A 158 -24.54 17.87 -9.46
CA ASP A 158 -25.41 18.96 -9.87
C ASP A 158 -25.09 20.29 -9.15
N ARG A 159 -25.80 21.36 -9.52
CA ARG A 159 -25.57 22.71 -8.96
C ARG A 159 -25.91 22.80 -7.48
N GLU A 160 -26.94 22.09 -7.02
CA GLU A 160 -27.35 22.13 -5.60
C GLU A 160 -26.31 21.41 -4.73
N THR A 161 -25.82 20.28 -5.21
CA THR A 161 -24.76 19.46 -4.60
C THR A 161 -23.44 20.24 -4.51
N ARG A 162 -23.06 20.97 -5.56
CA ARG A 162 -21.91 21.89 -5.50
C ARG A 162 -22.10 22.97 -4.43
N VAL A 163 -23.23 23.67 -4.42
CA VAL A 163 -23.50 24.75 -3.45
C VAL A 163 -23.50 24.22 -2.02
N PHE A 164 -24.04 23.01 -1.79
CA PHE A 164 -23.96 22.30 -0.52
C PHE A 164 -22.52 22.01 -0.11
N ALA A 165 -21.70 21.47 -1.03
CA ALA A 165 -20.29 21.17 -0.78
C ALA A 165 -19.46 22.43 -0.46
N GLU A 166 -19.65 23.51 -1.23
CA GLU A 166 -19.01 24.81 -0.98
C GLU A 166 -19.47 25.46 0.32
N SER A 167 -20.72 25.24 0.73
CA SER A 167 -21.20 25.67 2.05
C SER A 167 -20.60 24.84 3.19
N HIS A 168 -20.32 23.57 2.95
CA HIS A 168 -19.66 22.69 3.92
C HIS A 168 -18.22 23.14 4.18
N PHE A 169 -17.39 23.31 3.13
CA PHE A 169 -15.99 23.71 3.29
C PHE A 169 -15.84 25.12 3.88
N ARG A 170 -16.64 26.11 3.45
CA ARG A 170 -16.67 27.44 4.11
C ARG A 170 -17.09 27.39 5.58
N GLY A 171 -17.86 26.38 5.99
CA GLY A 171 -18.19 26.14 7.40
C GLY A 171 -17.05 25.53 8.23
N LEU A 172 -16.02 24.99 7.57
CA LEU A 172 -14.82 24.44 8.18
C LEU A 172 -13.65 25.44 8.24
N GLU A 173 -13.68 26.51 7.44
CA GLU A 173 -12.67 27.58 7.49
C GLU A 173 -12.45 28.09 8.93
N GLY A 174 -11.20 28.13 9.36
CA GLY A 174 -10.82 28.54 10.72
C GLY A 174 -11.13 27.51 11.83
N ARG A 175 -11.62 26.31 11.50
CA ARG A 175 -11.83 25.20 12.44
C ARG A 175 -10.93 24.02 12.06
N LEU A 176 -10.25 23.44 13.05
CA LEU A 176 -9.67 22.11 12.87
C LEU A 176 -10.80 21.12 12.56
N PRO A 177 -10.62 20.16 11.63
CA PRO A 177 -11.59 19.09 11.41
C PRO A 177 -11.93 18.44 12.74
N SER A 178 -13.23 18.33 13.04
CA SER A 178 -13.69 17.61 14.22
C SER A 178 -13.19 16.17 14.13
N ARG A 179 -12.15 15.82 14.91
CA ARG A 179 -11.71 14.42 15.10
C ARG A 179 -12.81 13.53 15.69
N VAL A 180 -13.91 14.12 16.15
CA VAL A 180 -15.12 13.40 16.52
C VAL A 180 -15.98 13.26 15.27
N CYS A 181 -15.78 12.17 14.53
CA CYS A 181 -16.85 11.61 13.71
C CYS A 181 -18.04 11.26 14.63
N PRO A 182 -19.29 11.41 14.16
CA PRO A 182 -20.44 10.92 14.92
C PRO A 182 -20.27 9.43 15.23
N LYS A 183 -20.64 9.00 16.44
CA LYS A 183 -20.62 7.58 16.81
C LYS A 183 -21.58 6.83 15.89
N LEU A 184 -21.02 6.03 14.99
CA LEU A 184 -21.78 5.27 14.00
C LEU A 184 -21.99 3.84 14.51
N ASP A 185 -23.25 3.51 14.84
CA ASP A 185 -23.60 2.19 15.40
C ASP A 185 -23.86 1.12 14.32
N ARG A 186 -23.97 1.51 13.03
CA ARG A 186 -24.15 0.60 11.88
C ARG A 186 -23.67 1.25 10.56
N VAL A 187 -23.28 0.44 9.59
CA VAL A 187 -23.08 0.89 8.20
C VAL A 187 -24.41 0.83 7.46
N ASP A 188 -24.72 1.85 6.67
CA ASP A 188 -25.94 1.86 5.84
C ASP A 188 -25.78 0.95 4.62
N PHE A 189 -26.89 0.31 4.23
CA PHE A 189 -26.96 -0.61 3.09
C PHE A 189 -27.85 -0.01 1.99
N ILE A 190 -27.25 0.28 0.84
CA ILE A 190 -27.89 0.87 -0.33
C ILE A 190 -28.41 -0.25 -1.24
N GLU A 191 -29.72 -0.47 -1.21
CA GLU A 191 -30.34 -1.64 -1.82
C GLU A 191 -30.45 -1.56 -3.36
N LYS A 192 -30.79 -0.39 -3.92
CA LYS A 192 -31.26 -0.27 -5.32
C LYS A 192 -30.53 0.84 -6.10
N PRO A 193 -29.94 0.55 -7.28
CA PRO A 193 -29.31 1.55 -8.12
C PRO A 193 -30.25 2.69 -8.54
N ASP A 194 -31.46 2.37 -8.99
CA ASP A 194 -32.40 3.35 -9.58
C ASP A 194 -32.92 4.40 -8.58
N SER A 195 -32.74 4.18 -7.28
CA SER A 195 -33.19 5.09 -6.21
C SER A 195 -32.06 5.80 -5.47
N PHE A 196 -30.81 5.70 -5.94
CA PHE A 196 -29.65 6.29 -5.29
C PHE A 196 -28.82 7.06 -6.30
N SER A 197 -28.80 8.38 -6.22
CA SER A 197 -28.06 9.23 -7.16
C SER A 197 -26.63 9.49 -6.71
N TYR A 198 -25.79 10.00 -7.63
CA TYR A 198 -24.48 10.55 -7.28
C TYR A 198 -24.59 11.63 -6.19
N ALA A 199 -25.63 12.47 -6.23
CA ALA A 199 -25.86 13.52 -5.24
C ALA A 199 -26.15 12.95 -3.85
N ASP A 200 -26.89 11.84 -3.75
CA ASP A 200 -27.18 11.16 -2.49
C ASP A 200 -25.89 10.56 -1.89
N PHE A 201 -25.08 9.89 -2.72
CA PHE A 201 -23.76 9.41 -2.31
C PHE A 201 -22.85 10.55 -1.83
N PHE A 202 -22.78 11.63 -2.62
CA PHE A 202 -21.92 12.77 -2.33
C PHE A 202 -22.30 13.46 -1.02
N LYS A 203 -23.58 13.81 -0.85
CA LYS A 203 -24.10 14.53 0.33
C LYS A 203 -24.16 13.64 1.57
N GLY A 204 -24.47 12.36 1.43
CA GLY A 204 -24.70 11.43 2.54
C GLY A 204 -23.45 10.72 3.07
N TYR A 205 -22.49 10.40 2.20
CA TYR A 205 -21.39 9.49 2.54
C TYR A 205 -20.00 10.04 2.19
N LEU A 206 -19.80 10.54 0.96
CA LEU A 206 -18.49 11.00 0.51
C LEU A 206 -18.02 12.27 1.24
N LEU A 207 -18.87 13.30 1.29
CA LEU A 207 -18.55 14.58 1.95
C LEU A 207 -18.56 14.46 3.50
N PRO A 208 -19.51 13.74 4.15
CA PRO A 208 -19.46 13.49 5.59
C PRO A 208 -18.39 12.48 6.02
N ASN A 209 -17.70 11.83 5.07
CA ASN A 209 -16.67 10.82 5.29
C ASN A 209 -17.17 9.59 6.09
N LEU A 210 -18.31 9.02 5.67
CA LEU A 210 -19.00 7.89 6.33
C LEU A 210 -19.07 6.65 5.43
N PRO A 211 -18.86 5.43 5.96
CA PRO A 211 -18.89 4.20 5.17
C PRO A 211 -20.32 3.84 4.76
N CYS A 212 -20.46 3.16 3.61
CA CYS A 212 -21.70 2.52 3.17
C CYS A 212 -21.39 1.23 2.40
N VAL A 213 -22.39 0.34 2.32
CA VAL A 213 -22.36 -0.86 1.47
C VAL A 213 -23.44 -0.71 0.41
N PHE A 214 -23.12 -1.02 -0.84
CA PHE A 214 -24.09 -1.12 -1.92
C PHE A 214 -24.36 -2.60 -2.23
N SER A 215 -25.60 -2.92 -2.55
CA SER A 215 -26.02 -4.28 -2.88
C SER A 215 -25.34 -4.83 -4.14
N SER A 216 -25.46 -6.15 -4.35
CA SER A 216 -24.95 -6.82 -5.55
C SER A 216 -25.64 -6.43 -6.86
N ALA A 217 -26.77 -5.70 -6.81
CA ALA A 217 -27.44 -5.16 -7.99
C ALA A 217 -26.61 -4.06 -8.69
N PHE A 218 -25.70 -3.39 -7.97
CA PHE A 218 -24.81 -2.36 -8.53
C PHE A 218 -23.69 -2.94 -9.43
N THR A 219 -23.50 -4.26 -9.46
CA THR A 219 -22.41 -4.93 -10.18
C THR A 219 -22.86 -6.18 -10.95
N GLU A 220 -24.17 -6.37 -11.14
CA GLU A 220 -24.74 -7.56 -11.80
C GLU A 220 -24.25 -7.72 -13.26
N ASP A 221 -24.01 -6.61 -13.95
CA ASP A 221 -23.57 -6.53 -15.34
C ASP A 221 -22.04 -6.63 -15.52
N TRP A 222 -21.25 -6.73 -14.45
CA TRP A 222 -19.79 -6.86 -14.53
C TRP A 222 -19.38 -8.21 -15.16
N GLY A 223 -18.40 -8.18 -16.08
CA GLY A 223 -17.97 -9.42 -16.74
C GLY A 223 -17.15 -10.34 -15.83
N SER A 224 -16.38 -9.78 -14.88
CA SER A 224 -15.74 -10.55 -13.80
C SER A 224 -16.74 -11.40 -13.00
N ARG A 225 -17.91 -10.84 -12.66
CA ARG A 225 -19.01 -11.56 -11.98
C ARG A 225 -19.55 -12.75 -12.78
N ARG A 226 -19.46 -12.73 -14.12
CA ARG A 226 -19.88 -13.82 -15.01
C ARG A 226 -18.77 -14.81 -15.37
N LEU A 227 -17.52 -14.35 -15.43
CA LEU A 227 -16.41 -15.11 -16.02
C LEU A 227 -15.44 -15.65 -14.97
N TRP A 228 -15.17 -14.89 -13.90
CA TRP A 228 -14.26 -15.28 -12.82
C TRP A 228 -14.94 -16.13 -11.74
N VAL A 229 -16.24 -16.38 -11.87
CA VAL A 229 -17.06 -17.11 -10.89
C VAL A 229 -17.74 -18.30 -11.57
N THR A 230 -17.77 -19.45 -10.90
CA THR A 230 -18.52 -20.63 -11.35
C THR A 230 -20.02 -20.47 -11.08
N PRO A 231 -20.90 -21.29 -11.70
CA PRO A 231 -22.32 -21.35 -11.34
C PRO A 231 -22.60 -21.71 -9.86
N SER A 232 -21.60 -22.23 -9.14
CA SER A 232 -21.64 -22.52 -7.69
C SER A 232 -21.11 -21.38 -6.81
N GLY A 233 -20.83 -20.20 -7.37
CA GLY A 233 -20.38 -19.02 -6.62
C GLY A 233 -18.91 -19.07 -6.16
N LYS A 234 -18.08 -19.94 -6.74
CA LYS A 234 -16.67 -20.12 -6.38
C LYS A 234 -15.72 -19.60 -7.46
N PRO A 235 -14.43 -19.34 -7.15
CA PRO A 235 -13.45 -18.94 -8.16
C PRO A 235 -13.41 -19.86 -9.39
N ASN A 236 -13.57 -19.29 -10.58
CA ASN A 236 -13.43 -20.00 -11.86
C ASN A 236 -11.95 -20.11 -12.24
N PHE A 237 -11.24 -21.02 -11.56
CA PHE A 237 -9.81 -21.21 -11.78
C PHE A 237 -9.44 -21.54 -13.22
N ASP A 238 -10.29 -22.23 -13.97
CA ASP A 238 -9.94 -22.66 -15.33
C ASP A 238 -9.98 -21.46 -16.31
N TYR A 239 -10.94 -20.55 -16.14
CA TYR A 239 -10.93 -19.26 -16.86
C TYR A 239 -9.72 -18.40 -16.46
N LEU A 240 -9.42 -18.29 -15.15
CA LEU A 240 -8.30 -17.49 -14.68
C LEU A 240 -6.95 -18.03 -15.18
N LEU A 241 -6.76 -19.36 -15.18
CA LEU A 241 -5.58 -20.03 -15.74
C LEU A 241 -5.47 -19.82 -17.26
N GLN A 242 -6.58 -19.91 -17.99
CA GLN A 242 -6.59 -19.74 -19.45
C GLN A 242 -6.22 -18.32 -19.90
N ASN A 243 -6.66 -17.29 -19.17
CA ASN A 243 -6.52 -15.89 -19.59
C ASN A 243 -5.34 -15.18 -18.91
N TYR A 244 -4.96 -15.59 -17.69
CA TYR A 244 -3.98 -14.88 -16.86
C TYR A 244 -2.92 -15.81 -16.22
N GLY A 245 -2.92 -17.12 -16.52
CA GLY A 245 -2.09 -18.10 -15.82
C GLY A 245 -0.57 -17.82 -15.85
N ASP A 246 -0.07 -17.18 -16.90
CA ASP A 246 1.35 -16.81 -17.05
C ASP A 246 1.70 -15.40 -16.52
N VAL A 247 0.72 -14.66 -16.00
CA VAL A 247 0.95 -13.35 -15.38
C VAL A 247 1.69 -13.55 -14.06
N VAL A 248 2.79 -12.82 -13.87
CA VAL A 248 3.52 -12.79 -12.60
C VAL A 248 2.80 -11.85 -11.64
N VAL A 249 2.30 -12.40 -10.55
CA VAL A 249 1.43 -11.71 -9.60
C VAL A 249 2.07 -11.59 -8.20
N PRO A 250 1.83 -10.48 -7.48
CA PRO A 250 2.26 -10.30 -6.10
C PRO A 250 1.44 -11.14 -5.12
N VAL A 251 2.11 -11.97 -4.32
CA VAL A 251 1.50 -12.90 -3.37
C VAL A 251 2.10 -12.68 -1.98
N ALA A 252 1.25 -12.36 -1.01
CA ALA A 252 1.60 -12.06 0.37
C ALA A 252 1.40 -13.29 1.29
N ASN A 253 2.29 -13.54 2.25
CA ASN A 253 2.09 -14.59 3.25
C ASN A 253 1.42 -14.04 4.52
N CYS A 254 0.12 -14.29 4.66
CA CYS A 254 -0.71 -13.93 5.82
C CYS A 254 -0.32 -14.66 7.12
N GLY A 255 0.44 -15.76 7.03
CA GLY A 255 0.95 -16.51 8.18
C GLY A 255 2.25 -15.95 8.76
N VAL A 256 2.84 -14.92 8.15
CA VAL A 256 4.08 -14.27 8.59
C VAL A 256 3.83 -12.78 8.78
N GLN A 257 4.27 -12.26 9.93
CA GLN A 257 4.34 -10.82 10.19
C GLN A 257 5.79 -10.38 9.99
N GLU A 258 6.03 -9.55 8.98
CA GLU A 258 7.32 -8.88 8.78
C GLU A 258 7.07 -7.37 8.79
N TYR A 259 7.64 -6.65 9.77
CA TYR A 259 7.51 -5.20 9.91
C TYR A 259 6.05 -4.68 9.90
N ASN A 260 5.16 -5.36 10.63
CA ASN A 260 3.72 -5.07 10.69
C ASN A 260 3.01 -5.15 9.31
N SER A 261 3.56 -5.93 8.38
CA SER A 261 2.94 -6.27 7.10
C SER A 261 3.13 -7.75 6.78
N ASN A 262 2.53 -8.20 5.68
CA ASN A 262 2.77 -9.53 5.13
C ASN A 262 3.94 -9.47 4.13
N PRO A 263 4.97 -10.32 4.24
CA PRO A 263 6.01 -10.39 3.22
C PRO A 263 5.42 -10.86 1.90
N LYS A 264 5.92 -10.31 0.79
CA LYS A 264 5.44 -10.58 -0.57
C LYS A 264 6.52 -11.23 -1.43
N GLU A 265 6.11 -12.25 -2.17
CA GLU A 265 6.86 -12.83 -3.29
C GLU A 265 6.10 -12.59 -4.60
N HIS A 266 6.79 -12.73 -5.73
CA HIS A 266 6.18 -12.66 -7.06
C HIS A 266 6.24 -14.06 -7.68
N MET A 267 5.11 -14.57 -8.17
CA MET A 267 5.02 -15.88 -8.82
C MET A 267 4.03 -15.87 -9.98
N PRO A 268 4.14 -16.76 -10.97
CA PRO A 268 3.10 -16.98 -11.96
C PRO A 268 1.75 -17.31 -11.31
N LEU A 269 0.65 -16.75 -11.83
CA LEU A 269 -0.69 -17.01 -11.31
C LEU A 269 -1.05 -18.50 -11.36
N ARG A 270 -0.53 -19.25 -12.34
CA ARG A 270 -0.65 -20.72 -12.41
C ARG A 270 -0.12 -21.44 -11.17
N ASP A 271 0.96 -20.95 -10.58
CA ASP A 271 1.60 -21.56 -9.41
C ASP A 271 0.84 -21.18 -8.14
N TYR A 272 0.31 -19.95 -8.08
CA TYR A 272 -0.58 -19.49 -7.02
C TYR A 272 -1.91 -20.26 -7.00
N ILE A 273 -2.55 -20.45 -8.16
CA ILE A 273 -3.80 -21.22 -8.29
C ILE A 273 -3.54 -22.71 -7.98
N SER A 274 -2.37 -23.25 -8.32
CA SER A 274 -2.00 -24.62 -7.93
C SER A 274 -1.90 -24.76 -6.41
N TYR A 275 -1.19 -23.84 -5.75
CA TYR A 275 -1.18 -23.75 -4.28
C TYR A 275 -2.60 -23.63 -3.69
N TRP A 276 -3.47 -22.80 -4.27
CA TRP A 276 -4.82 -22.58 -3.75
C TRP A 276 -5.67 -23.86 -3.87
N LYS A 277 -5.59 -24.57 -5.02
CA LYS A 277 -6.24 -25.88 -5.21
C LYS A 277 -5.73 -26.92 -4.19
N GLU A 278 -4.43 -26.97 -3.92
CA GLU A 278 -3.83 -27.83 -2.89
C GLU A 278 -4.28 -27.45 -1.48
N TYR A 279 -4.32 -26.15 -1.15
CA TYR A 279 -4.74 -25.63 0.16
C TYR A 279 -6.18 -25.99 0.48
N ILE A 280 -7.09 -25.91 -0.50
CA ILE A 280 -8.49 -26.36 -0.36
C ILE A 280 -8.54 -27.88 -0.10
N GLN A 281 -7.79 -28.68 -0.86
CA GLN A 281 -7.74 -30.15 -0.69
C GLN A 281 -7.18 -30.56 0.68
N ALA A 282 -6.23 -29.78 1.21
CA ALA A 282 -5.64 -29.96 2.54
C ALA A 282 -6.48 -29.33 3.68
N ASN A 283 -7.76 -29.03 3.45
CA ASN A 283 -8.68 -28.42 4.41
C ASN A 283 -8.15 -27.09 4.99
N TYR A 284 -7.72 -26.20 4.09
CA TYR A 284 -7.18 -24.86 4.38
C TYR A 284 -5.93 -24.89 5.29
N SER A 285 -5.03 -25.82 5.01
CA SER A 285 -3.73 -25.94 5.69
C SER A 285 -2.60 -26.17 4.69
N SER A 286 -1.43 -25.55 4.91
CA SER A 286 -0.22 -25.77 4.11
C SER A 286 1.04 -25.38 4.87
N SER A 287 2.12 -26.13 4.65
CA SER A 287 3.46 -25.80 5.13
C SER A 287 4.06 -24.54 4.48
N ARG A 288 3.51 -24.09 3.34
CA ARG A 288 3.86 -22.81 2.71
C ARG A 288 3.25 -21.59 3.42
N GLY A 289 2.39 -21.81 4.41
CA GLY A 289 1.62 -20.76 5.09
C GLY A 289 0.31 -20.44 4.38
N CYS A 290 -0.22 -19.25 4.65
CA CYS A 290 -1.50 -18.76 4.15
C CYS A 290 -1.22 -17.67 3.10
N LEU A 291 -1.27 -18.01 1.81
CA LEU A 291 -0.85 -17.10 0.73
C LEU A 291 -2.05 -16.37 0.12
N TYR A 292 -1.95 -15.05 0.02
CA TYR A 292 -2.99 -14.15 -0.48
C TYR A 292 -2.42 -13.30 -1.62
N LEU A 293 -2.96 -13.41 -2.84
CA LEU A 293 -2.64 -12.49 -3.93
C LEU A 293 -3.23 -11.11 -3.58
N LYS A 294 -2.36 -10.10 -3.48
CA LYS A 294 -2.68 -8.74 -3.07
C LYS A 294 -2.00 -7.72 -3.96
N ASP A 295 -2.72 -6.67 -4.31
CA ASP A 295 -2.20 -5.52 -5.07
C ASP A 295 -1.77 -5.89 -6.50
N TRP A 296 -2.54 -6.76 -7.17
CA TRP A 296 -2.33 -7.04 -8.60
C TRP A 296 -2.97 -5.94 -9.46
N HIS A 297 -2.13 -5.10 -10.05
CA HIS A 297 -2.46 -4.06 -11.01
C HIS A 297 -2.92 -4.64 -12.37
N LEU A 298 -4.12 -5.23 -12.40
CA LEU A 298 -4.63 -5.85 -13.62
C LEU A 298 -4.85 -4.82 -14.74
N CYS A 299 -5.26 -3.59 -14.39
CA CYS A 299 -5.63 -2.57 -15.37
C CYS A 299 -4.43 -2.00 -16.13
N ARG A 300 -3.23 -2.02 -15.52
CA ARG A 300 -1.96 -1.66 -16.19
C ARG A 300 -1.57 -2.66 -17.28
N ASP A 301 -1.75 -3.94 -17.04
CA ASP A 301 -1.27 -5.01 -17.94
C ASP A 301 -2.35 -5.50 -18.92
N PHE A 302 -3.64 -5.23 -18.62
CA PHE A 302 -4.80 -5.66 -19.40
C PHE A 302 -5.89 -4.58 -19.43
N LEU A 303 -6.61 -4.49 -20.56
CA LEU A 303 -7.79 -3.63 -20.66
C LEU A 303 -8.85 -4.07 -19.62
N ALA A 304 -9.31 -3.13 -18.80
CA ALA A 304 -10.39 -3.34 -17.82
C ALA A 304 -11.76 -3.60 -18.48
N GLU A 305 -11.87 -3.29 -19.77
CA GLU A 305 -13.04 -3.48 -20.62
C GLU A 305 -13.55 -4.93 -20.57
N GLY A 306 -14.78 -5.11 -20.09
CA GLY A 306 -15.37 -6.44 -19.92
C GLY A 306 -14.94 -7.17 -18.64
N VAL A 307 -14.08 -6.59 -17.80
CA VAL A 307 -13.85 -7.06 -16.42
C VAL A 307 -14.84 -6.36 -15.47
N PHE A 308 -14.91 -5.04 -15.51
CA PHE A 308 -15.83 -4.23 -14.71
C PHE A 308 -16.17 -2.90 -15.42
N THR A 309 -17.10 -2.16 -14.84
CA THR A 309 -17.43 -0.78 -15.24
C THR A 309 -17.29 0.10 -14.00
N LEU A 310 -16.53 1.20 -14.08
CA LEU A 310 -16.35 2.12 -12.95
C LEU A 310 -17.70 2.77 -12.57
N PRO A 311 -18.22 2.58 -11.34
CA PRO A 311 -19.48 3.18 -10.93
C PRO A 311 -19.38 4.71 -10.84
N ILE A 312 -20.43 5.42 -11.25
CA ILE A 312 -20.44 6.90 -11.27
C ILE A 312 -20.09 7.53 -9.91
N TYR A 313 -20.44 6.87 -8.80
CA TYR A 313 -20.10 7.27 -7.42
C TYR A 313 -18.61 7.51 -7.19
N PHE A 314 -17.75 6.82 -7.95
CA PHE A 314 -16.29 6.85 -7.80
C PHE A 314 -15.58 7.43 -9.04
N SER A 315 -16.32 8.06 -9.95
CA SER A 315 -15.80 8.61 -11.21
C SER A 315 -14.83 9.79 -11.04
N SER A 316 -14.92 10.53 -9.93
CA SER A 316 -13.94 11.56 -9.56
C SER A 316 -12.72 10.94 -8.90
N ASP A 317 -11.96 10.17 -9.66
CA ASP A 317 -10.80 9.40 -9.22
C ASP A 317 -9.48 10.09 -9.64
N TRP A 318 -9.05 11.09 -8.87
CA TRP A 318 -7.91 11.90 -9.27
C TRP A 318 -6.58 11.14 -9.21
N LEU A 319 -6.45 10.12 -8.35
CA LEU A 319 -5.23 9.29 -8.29
C LEU A 319 -5.05 8.57 -9.61
N ASN A 320 -6.07 7.84 -10.05
CA ASN A 320 -5.98 7.10 -11.30
C ASN A 320 -5.97 8.03 -12.51
N GLU A 321 -6.71 9.14 -12.52
CA GLU A 321 -6.60 10.17 -13.57
C GLU A 321 -5.17 10.69 -13.76
N TYR A 322 -4.42 10.88 -12.67
CA TYR A 322 -3.02 11.29 -12.71
C TYR A 322 -2.12 10.20 -13.29
N TRP A 323 -2.25 8.95 -12.83
CA TRP A 323 -1.41 7.86 -13.31
C TRP A 323 -1.71 7.46 -14.77
N ASP A 324 -2.98 7.52 -15.18
CA ASP A 324 -3.40 7.37 -16.59
C ASP A 324 -2.80 8.48 -17.48
N ALA A 325 -2.54 9.68 -16.93
CA ALA A 325 -1.88 10.76 -17.66
C ALA A 325 -0.38 10.51 -17.87
N LEU A 326 0.23 9.68 -17.03
CA LEU A 326 1.66 9.37 -17.06
C LEU A 326 1.97 8.03 -17.74
N ASP A 327 1.01 7.09 -17.77
CA ASP A 327 1.17 5.72 -18.31
C ASP A 327 2.29 4.94 -17.59
N VAL A 328 2.25 4.97 -16.24
CA VAL A 328 3.31 4.39 -15.37
C VAL A 328 2.79 3.38 -14.35
N ASP A 329 1.67 3.65 -13.69
CA ASP A 329 1.18 2.85 -12.54
C ASP A 329 -0.35 2.92 -12.45
N ASP A 330 -0.97 2.26 -11.46
CA ASP A 330 -2.36 2.47 -11.11
C ASP A 330 -2.63 2.26 -9.61
N TYR A 331 -3.81 2.65 -9.15
CA TYR A 331 -4.36 2.34 -7.82
C TYR A 331 -5.61 1.47 -7.99
N ARG A 332 -5.52 0.44 -8.86
CA ARG A 332 -6.63 -0.43 -9.31
C ARG A 332 -6.24 -1.91 -9.16
N PHE A 333 -6.56 -2.45 -7.99
CA PHE A 333 -6.05 -3.72 -7.51
C PHE A 333 -7.06 -4.87 -7.62
N VAL A 334 -6.59 -6.03 -8.08
CA VAL A 334 -7.25 -7.31 -7.86
C VAL A 334 -6.64 -7.95 -6.61
N TYR A 335 -7.53 -8.45 -5.74
CA TYR A 335 -7.18 -9.29 -4.59
C TYR A 335 -7.85 -10.63 -4.75
N MET A 336 -7.14 -11.73 -4.51
CA MET A 336 -7.77 -13.05 -4.46
C MET A 336 -7.03 -14.02 -3.55
N GLY A 337 -7.77 -14.81 -2.77
CA GLY A 337 -7.16 -15.83 -1.95
C GLY A 337 -8.14 -16.71 -1.18
N PRO A 338 -7.64 -17.82 -0.63
CA PRO A 338 -8.46 -18.79 0.08
C PRO A 338 -9.07 -18.25 1.38
N THR A 339 -10.07 -18.97 1.87
CA THR A 339 -10.60 -18.85 3.24
C THR A 339 -9.45 -18.70 4.26
N GLY A 340 -9.57 -17.73 5.16
CA GLY A 340 -8.57 -17.45 6.21
C GLY A 340 -7.45 -16.49 5.80
N THR A 341 -7.36 -16.10 4.52
CA THR A 341 -6.50 -14.97 4.11
C THR A 341 -7.05 -13.65 4.62
N TRP A 342 -6.18 -12.70 4.99
CA TRP A 342 -6.58 -11.47 5.67
C TRP A 342 -5.62 -10.31 5.43
N SER A 343 -6.07 -9.08 5.69
CA SER A 343 -5.28 -7.84 5.66
C SER A 343 -5.20 -7.21 7.05
N PRO A 344 -3.98 -6.92 7.56
CA PRO A 344 -3.73 -6.26 8.84
C PRO A 344 -4.46 -4.92 9.03
N PHE A 345 -4.51 -4.48 10.29
CA PHE A 345 -5.08 -3.19 10.63
C PHE A 345 -4.25 -2.02 10.08
N HIS A 346 -4.87 -1.22 9.20
CA HIS A 346 -4.24 -0.09 8.53
C HIS A 346 -5.28 0.94 8.10
N ALA A 347 -4.84 2.12 7.65
CA ALA A 347 -5.67 3.00 6.84
C ALA A 347 -4.97 3.22 5.50
N ASP A 348 -5.74 3.53 4.47
CA ASP A 348 -5.23 3.67 3.11
C ASP A 348 -4.16 4.76 2.96
N VAL A 349 -3.22 4.50 2.04
CA VAL A 349 -2.16 5.44 1.66
C VAL A 349 -2.75 6.76 1.16
N PHE A 350 -2.03 7.86 1.36
CA PHE A 350 -2.50 9.23 1.12
C PHE A 350 -3.75 9.66 1.91
N ARG A 351 -4.24 8.82 2.84
CA ARG A 351 -5.62 8.94 3.38
C ARG A 351 -6.66 8.99 2.24
N SER A 352 -6.39 8.24 1.18
CA SER A 352 -7.32 8.03 0.07
C SER A 352 -8.64 7.46 0.56
N PHE A 353 -9.67 7.61 -0.26
CA PHE A 353 -10.84 6.77 -0.23
C PHE A 353 -10.48 5.41 -0.84
N SER A 354 -11.17 4.34 -0.45
CA SER A 354 -11.10 3.06 -1.16
C SER A 354 -12.51 2.50 -1.40
N TRP A 355 -12.66 1.69 -2.45
CA TRP A 355 -13.86 0.90 -2.68
C TRP A 355 -13.46 -0.53 -2.97
N SER A 356 -14.27 -1.49 -2.54
CA SER A 356 -14.03 -2.91 -2.77
C SER A 356 -15.32 -3.58 -3.25
N VAL A 357 -15.31 -4.16 -4.45
CA VAL A 357 -16.37 -5.05 -4.93
C VAL A 357 -15.93 -6.49 -4.73
N ASN A 358 -16.67 -7.24 -3.94
CA ASN A 358 -16.39 -8.64 -3.63
C ASN A 358 -17.00 -9.56 -4.70
N ILE A 359 -16.26 -9.90 -5.75
CA ILE A 359 -16.76 -10.63 -6.93
C ILE A 359 -17.38 -11.98 -6.55
N CYS A 360 -16.69 -12.75 -5.69
CA CYS A 360 -17.17 -13.98 -5.08
C CYS A 360 -16.54 -14.21 -3.70
N GLY A 361 -17.09 -15.14 -2.91
CA GLY A 361 -16.69 -15.36 -1.53
C GLY A 361 -17.34 -14.35 -0.57
N ARG A 362 -16.78 -14.20 0.63
CA ARG A 362 -17.35 -13.39 1.72
C ARG A 362 -16.23 -12.75 2.52
N LYS A 363 -16.38 -11.48 2.91
CA LYS A 363 -15.37 -10.75 3.71
C LYS A 363 -15.95 -10.21 5.00
N LYS A 364 -15.19 -10.28 6.09
CA LYS A 364 -15.47 -9.55 7.33
C LYS A 364 -14.53 -8.35 7.45
N TRP A 365 -15.12 -7.17 7.54
CA TRP A 365 -14.43 -5.90 7.79
C TRP A 365 -14.63 -5.49 9.25
N PHE A 366 -13.58 -4.90 9.83
CA PHE A 366 -13.61 -4.20 11.10
C PHE A 366 -13.21 -2.75 10.84
N PHE A 367 -14.09 -1.79 11.05
CA PHE A 367 -13.86 -0.37 10.80
C PHE A 367 -13.74 0.43 12.10
N PHE A 368 -12.79 1.37 12.13
CA PHE A 368 -12.63 2.36 13.18
C PHE A 368 -12.59 3.77 12.56
N PRO A 369 -13.42 4.72 13.02
CA PRO A 369 -13.41 6.07 12.49
C PRO A 369 -12.11 6.81 12.84
N PRO A 370 -11.68 7.76 12.00
CA PRO A 370 -10.44 8.52 12.20
C PRO A 370 -10.32 9.09 13.63
N GLY A 371 -9.17 8.85 14.26
CA GLY A 371 -8.87 9.24 15.63
C GLY A 371 -9.17 8.17 16.69
N GLN A 372 -9.96 7.13 16.41
CA GLN A 372 -10.14 6.01 17.36
C GLN A 372 -8.91 5.07 17.42
N GLU A 373 -8.12 5.00 16.35
CA GLU A 373 -6.85 4.27 16.33
C GLU A 373 -5.86 4.75 17.40
N GLU A 374 -5.93 6.02 17.81
CA GLU A 374 -5.07 6.60 18.84
C GLU A 374 -5.27 5.93 20.21
N ALA A 375 -6.50 5.48 20.51
CA ALA A 375 -6.80 4.71 21.71
C ALA A 375 -6.36 3.23 21.60
N LEU A 376 -6.07 2.75 20.39
CA LEU A 376 -5.52 1.42 20.12
C LEU A 376 -3.99 1.40 20.09
N ARG A 377 -3.29 2.54 20.24
CA ARG A 377 -1.83 2.55 20.28
C ARG A 377 -1.28 1.81 21.50
N ASP A 378 -0.18 1.10 21.28
CA ASP A 378 0.58 0.50 22.36
C ASP A 378 1.40 1.54 23.15
N CYS A 379 2.07 1.11 24.21
CA CYS A 379 2.92 1.96 25.05
C CYS A 379 4.21 2.44 24.35
N HIS A 380 4.49 1.96 23.14
CA HIS A 380 5.52 2.43 22.22
C HIS A 380 4.94 3.31 21.09
N GLY A 381 3.64 3.62 21.10
CA GLY A 381 2.97 4.41 20.07
C GLY A 381 2.64 3.66 18.78
N GLY A 382 2.95 2.36 18.69
CA GLY A 382 2.64 1.51 17.54
C GLY A 382 1.14 1.20 17.47
N LEU A 383 0.61 1.05 16.26
CA LEU A 383 -0.75 0.52 16.06
C LEU A 383 -0.74 -1.01 16.10
N PRO A 384 -1.83 -1.67 16.54
CA PRO A 384 -1.89 -3.12 16.60
C PRO A 384 -1.87 -3.69 15.18
N TYR A 385 -1.20 -4.82 15.00
CA TYR A 385 -1.19 -5.54 13.72
C TYR A 385 -2.51 -6.29 13.46
N ASP A 386 -3.11 -6.82 14.52
CA ASP A 386 -4.41 -7.51 14.51
C ASP A 386 -5.33 -6.91 15.59
N VAL A 387 -6.44 -6.29 15.19
CA VAL A 387 -7.44 -5.70 16.11
C VAL A 387 -8.30 -6.73 16.84
N THR A 388 -8.21 -8.01 16.47
CA THR A 388 -8.88 -9.13 17.17
C THR A 388 -7.97 -9.86 18.16
N SER A 389 -6.68 -9.52 18.21
CA SER A 389 -5.70 -10.18 19.07
C SER A 389 -6.04 -10.01 20.56
N PRO A 390 -5.95 -11.07 21.38
CA PRO A 390 -6.14 -10.96 22.83
C PRO A 390 -5.07 -10.10 23.52
N THR A 391 -3.95 -9.77 22.85
CA THR A 391 -2.94 -8.85 23.41
C THR A 391 -3.50 -7.44 23.64
N LEU A 392 -4.57 -7.04 22.94
CA LEU A 392 -5.31 -5.79 23.16
C LEU A 392 -6.06 -5.75 24.50
N LEU A 393 -6.04 -6.83 25.29
CA LEU A 393 -6.56 -6.86 26.67
C LEU A 393 -5.46 -6.61 27.72
N ASP A 394 -4.17 -6.56 27.33
CA ASP A 394 -3.09 -6.17 28.24
C ASP A 394 -3.06 -4.64 28.38
N SER A 395 -3.66 -4.14 29.46
CA SER A 395 -3.66 -2.71 29.83
C SER A 395 -2.27 -2.08 30.06
N ARG A 396 -1.20 -2.87 30.16
CA ARG A 396 0.18 -2.35 30.21
C ARG A 396 0.73 -2.09 28.81
N LEU A 397 0.36 -2.94 27.86
CA LEU A 397 0.74 -2.78 26.46
C LEU A 397 -0.16 -1.76 25.77
N TYR A 398 -1.47 -1.79 25.99
CA TYR A 398 -2.47 -0.90 25.38
C TYR A 398 -3.21 -0.05 26.43
N PRO A 399 -2.55 0.94 27.04
CA PRO A 399 -3.09 1.66 28.22
C PRO A 399 -4.29 2.58 27.93
N MET A 400 -4.61 2.83 26.67
CA MET A 400 -5.76 3.66 26.26
C MET A 400 -6.91 2.85 25.66
N ARG A 401 -6.79 1.50 25.58
CA ARG A 401 -7.74 0.61 24.91
C ARG A 401 -9.20 0.84 25.31
N ASP A 402 -9.45 0.98 26.61
CA ASP A 402 -10.81 1.13 27.18
C ASP A 402 -11.51 2.44 26.77
N ARG A 403 -10.79 3.35 26.08
CA ARG A 403 -11.35 4.57 25.48
C ARG A 403 -11.79 4.36 24.03
N CYS A 404 -11.43 3.24 23.41
CA CYS A 404 -11.85 2.87 22.06
C CYS A 404 -13.20 2.13 22.11
N GLY A 405 -14.06 2.40 21.13
CA GLY A 405 -15.29 1.63 20.96
C GLY A 405 -15.01 0.20 20.45
N PRO A 406 -16.05 -0.66 20.39
CA PRO A 406 -15.98 -1.83 19.53
C PRO A 406 -15.82 -1.38 18.06
N PRO A 407 -15.16 -2.18 17.20
CA PRO A 407 -15.16 -1.94 15.76
C PRO A 407 -16.58 -1.93 15.21
N LEU A 408 -16.77 -1.15 14.17
CA LEU A 408 -17.93 -1.25 13.30
C LEU A 408 -17.71 -2.46 12.36
N GLU A 409 -18.45 -3.54 12.59
CA GLU A 409 -18.30 -4.78 11.82
C GLU A 409 -19.23 -4.82 10.60
N VAL A 410 -18.69 -5.23 9.45
CA VAL A 410 -19.45 -5.48 8.22
C VAL A 410 -19.09 -6.85 7.67
N THR A 411 -20.08 -7.66 7.34
CA THR A 411 -19.88 -8.82 6.46
C THR A 411 -20.33 -8.42 5.06
N GLN A 412 -19.40 -8.43 4.11
CA GLN A 412 -19.62 -8.14 2.70
C GLN A 412 -19.82 -9.47 1.95
N GLU A 413 -20.97 -9.59 1.30
CA GLU A 413 -21.37 -10.77 0.52
C GLU A 413 -20.94 -10.68 -0.95
N ALA A 414 -21.24 -11.71 -1.74
CA ALA A 414 -20.81 -11.81 -3.14
C ALA A 414 -21.56 -10.84 -4.08
N GLY A 415 -20.86 -9.81 -4.55
CA GLY A 415 -21.29 -8.77 -5.48
C GLY A 415 -21.44 -7.41 -4.82
N GLU A 416 -21.48 -7.39 -3.49
CA GLU A 416 -21.61 -6.15 -2.72
C GLU A 416 -20.35 -5.30 -2.81
N MET A 417 -20.56 -4.00 -2.66
CA MET A 417 -19.53 -2.97 -2.84
C MET A 417 -19.42 -2.17 -1.55
N VAL A 418 -18.24 -2.17 -0.92
CA VAL A 418 -17.98 -1.40 0.31
C VAL A 418 -17.27 -0.11 -0.06
N PHE A 419 -17.77 1.03 0.45
CA PHE A 419 -17.07 2.30 0.46
C PHE A 419 -16.28 2.48 1.78
N VAL A 420 -14.97 2.66 1.65
CA VAL A 420 -14.02 2.94 2.74
C VAL A 420 -13.69 4.44 2.73
N PRO A 421 -14.09 5.21 3.75
CA PRO A 421 -13.86 6.65 3.74
C PRO A 421 -12.42 7.03 4.15
N SER A 422 -12.02 8.26 3.81
CA SER A 422 -10.69 8.81 4.04
C SER A 422 -10.24 8.65 5.50
N GLY A 423 -9.13 7.96 5.71
CA GLY A 423 -8.48 7.79 7.02
C GLY A 423 -9.16 6.83 7.99
N TRP A 424 -10.22 6.12 7.59
CA TRP A 424 -10.80 5.06 8.42
C TRP A 424 -9.84 3.87 8.52
N HIS A 425 -9.39 3.57 9.73
CA HIS A 425 -8.54 2.41 9.95
C HIS A 425 -9.39 1.14 9.95
N HIS A 426 -8.93 0.12 9.25
CA HIS A 426 -9.70 -1.08 9.01
C HIS A 426 -8.83 -2.34 8.89
N GLN A 427 -9.46 -3.49 9.15
CA GLN A 427 -8.90 -4.84 9.03
C GLN A 427 -9.90 -5.73 8.30
N VAL A 428 -9.43 -6.63 7.45
CA VAL A 428 -10.29 -7.43 6.55
C VAL A 428 -9.91 -8.90 6.58
N HIS A 429 -10.89 -9.79 6.73
CA HIS A 429 -10.71 -11.25 6.74
C HIS A 429 -11.59 -11.90 5.66
N ASN A 430 -11.01 -12.76 4.82
CA ASN A 430 -11.77 -13.55 3.84
C ASN A 430 -12.35 -14.79 4.55
N LEU A 431 -13.67 -14.81 4.71
CA LEU A 431 -14.41 -15.90 5.35
C LEU A 431 -14.64 -17.10 4.43
N GLU A 432 -14.43 -16.92 3.12
CA GLU A 432 -14.50 -17.95 2.09
C GLU A 432 -13.41 -17.71 1.02
N ASP A 433 -13.22 -18.64 0.09
CA ASP A 433 -12.46 -18.42 -1.15
C ASP A 433 -12.98 -17.19 -1.90
N THR A 434 -12.15 -16.16 -2.00
CA THR A 434 -12.60 -14.81 -2.32
C THR A 434 -11.82 -14.20 -3.48
N ILE A 435 -12.51 -13.47 -4.35
CA ILE A 435 -11.91 -12.56 -5.34
C ILE A 435 -12.58 -11.19 -5.18
N SER A 436 -11.82 -10.11 -5.16
CA SER A 436 -12.35 -8.74 -5.18
C SER A 436 -11.57 -7.82 -6.13
N ILE A 437 -12.26 -6.78 -6.59
CA ILE A 437 -11.67 -5.64 -7.29
C ILE A 437 -11.76 -4.43 -6.36
N ASN A 438 -10.66 -3.69 -6.26
CA ASN A 438 -10.49 -2.61 -5.30
C ASN A 438 -9.81 -1.42 -5.96
N HIS A 439 -10.31 -0.20 -5.77
CA HIS A 439 -9.58 1.01 -6.17
C HIS A 439 -9.36 1.92 -4.97
N ASN A 440 -8.27 2.68 -5.00
CA ASN A 440 -8.02 3.79 -4.09
C ASN A 440 -8.04 5.11 -4.87
N TRP A 441 -8.70 6.14 -4.32
CA TRP A 441 -8.80 7.44 -4.99
C TRP A 441 -8.76 8.64 -4.04
N VAL A 442 -8.45 9.80 -4.61
CA VAL A 442 -8.51 11.11 -3.97
C VAL A 442 -9.39 12.01 -4.83
N ASN A 443 -10.06 12.98 -4.22
CA ASN A 443 -10.70 14.09 -4.90
C ASN A 443 -10.79 15.33 -4.00
N GLY A 444 -11.52 16.35 -4.45
CA GLY A 444 -11.68 17.61 -3.74
C GLY A 444 -12.23 17.48 -2.30
N CYS A 445 -12.86 16.36 -1.93
CA CYS A 445 -13.35 16.10 -0.57
C CYS A 445 -12.22 15.75 0.41
N ASN A 446 -11.18 15.01 -0.02
CA ASN A 446 -10.09 14.55 0.84
C ASN A 446 -8.68 15.06 0.44
N LEU A 447 -8.58 15.93 -0.57
CA LEU A 447 -7.32 16.52 -1.03
C LEU A 447 -6.50 17.17 0.09
N ALA A 448 -7.16 17.90 1.00
CA ALA A 448 -6.51 18.51 2.16
C ALA A 448 -5.97 17.46 3.14
N ASN A 449 -6.63 16.29 3.28
CA ASN A 449 -6.14 15.18 4.10
C ASN A 449 -4.88 14.55 3.50
N MET A 450 -4.83 14.40 2.17
CA MET A 450 -3.64 13.96 1.44
C MET A 450 -2.49 14.94 1.63
N TRP A 451 -2.73 16.25 1.47
CA TRP A 451 -1.71 17.27 1.71
C TRP A 451 -1.20 17.25 3.16
N HIS A 452 -2.09 17.11 4.14
CA HIS A 452 -1.70 17.00 5.55
C HIS A 452 -0.89 15.72 5.83
N PHE A 453 -1.26 14.59 5.23
CA PHE A 453 -0.50 13.34 5.31
C PHE A 453 0.92 13.51 4.73
N LEU A 454 1.06 14.16 3.56
CA LEU A 454 2.38 14.40 2.95
C LEU A 454 3.27 15.29 3.83
N GLN A 455 2.71 16.31 4.49
CA GLN A 455 3.43 17.12 5.48
C GLN A 455 3.88 16.28 6.69
N GLN A 456 3.01 15.39 7.21
CA GLN A 456 3.36 14.48 8.30
C GLN A 456 4.48 13.50 7.88
N GLU A 457 4.41 12.95 6.68
CA GLU A 457 5.42 12.04 6.15
C GLU A 457 6.79 12.72 6.00
N LEU A 458 6.83 13.94 5.43
CA LEU A 458 8.07 14.72 5.35
C LEU A 458 8.61 15.05 6.74
N SER A 459 7.75 15.50 7.67
CA SER A 459 8.15 15.80 9.05
C SER A 459 8.71 14.57 9.77
N ALA A 460 8.10 13.40 9.59
CA ALA A 460 8.60 12.14 10.14
C ALA A 460 9.97 11.78 9.54
N VAL A 461 10.15 11.88 8.21
CA VAL A 461 11.47 11.69 7.57
C VAL A 461 12.50 12.66 8.15
N GLN A 462 12.18 13.96 8.24
CA GLN A 462 13.06 14.98 8.80
C GLN A 462 13.46 14.68 10.25
N GLN A 463 12.57 14.15 11.10
CA GLN A 463 12.93 13.75 12.47
C GLN A 463 13.85 12.51 12.48
N GLU A 464 13.59 11.52 11.62
CA GLU A 464 14.39 10.30 11.50
C GLU A 464 15.83 10.57 11.01
N VAL A 465 16.05 11.59 10.17
CA VAL A 465 17.38 11.99 9.68
C VAL A 465 17.95 13.27 10.32
N ILE A 466 17.38 13.73 11.44
CA ILE A 466 17.69 15.05 12.01
C ILE A 466 19.15 15.22 12.43
N GLU A 467 19.83 14.16 12.86
CA GLU A 467 21.21 14.22 13.34
C GLU A 467 22.23 14.56 12.24
N TRP A 468 21.86 14.35 10.97
CA TRP A 468 22.71 14.68 9.82
C TRP A 468 22.41 16.06 9.21
N ARG A 469 21.45 16.82 9.74
CA ARG A 469 20.98 18.09 9.15
C ARG A 469 22.09 19.08 8.82
N ASP A 470 23.06 19.24 9.74
CA ASP A 470 24.12 20.23 9.61
C ASP A 470 25.40 19.67 8.92
N THR A 471 25.40 18.37 8.58
CA THR A 471 26.58 17.66 8.02
C THR A 471 26.34 17.05 6.64
N MET A 472 25.08 16.83 6.26
CA MET A 472 24.66 16.35 4.95
C MET A 472 24.36 17.55 4.03
N PRO A 473 25.12 17.78 2.95
CA PRO A 473 24.74 18.72 1.90
C PRO A 473 23.33 18.39 1.37
N ASP A 474 22.56 19.41 1.02
CA ASP A 474 21.21 19.26 0.44
C ASP A 474 20.26 18.34 1.25
N TRP A 475 20.41 18.31 2.58
CA TRP A 475 19.61 17.48 3.50
C TRP A 475 18.09 17.57 3.26
N HIS A 476 17.57 18.75 2.92
CA HIS A 476 16.15 18.93 2.58
C HIS A 476 15.75 18.18 1.29
N HIS A 477 16.62 18.15 0.27
CA HIS A 477 16.40 17.36 -0.94
C HIS A 477 16.47 15.85 -0.63
N HIS A 478 17.44 15.42 0.18
CA HIS A 478 17.51 14.03 0.63
C HIS A 478 16.26 13.61 1.42
N CYS A 479 15.67 14.49 2.24
CA CYS A 479 14.38 14.25 2.88
C CYS A 479 13.26 14.02 1.85
N GLN A 480 13.20 14.79 0.76
CA GLN A 480 12.21 14.58 -0.32
C GLN A 480 12.43 13.25 -1.07
N VAL A 481 13.68 12.84 -1.31
CA VAL A 481 14.02 11.55 -1.96
C VAL A 481 13.63 10.36 -1.06
N ILE A 482 13.89 10.47 0.24
CA ILE A 482 13.48 9.47 1.24
C ILE A 482 11.95 9.42 1.34
N MET A 483 11.29 10.58 1.41
CA MET A 483 9.83 10.70 1.45
C MET A 483 9.19 10.02 0.24
N LYS A 484 9.65 10.33 -0.99
CA LYS A 484 9.19 9.65 -2.22
C LYS A 484 9.29 8.14 -2.09
N SER A 485 10.43 7.66 -1.60
CA SER A 485 10.69 6.22 -1.41
C SER A 485 9.76 5.55 -0.40
N CYS A 486 9.21 6.31 0.56
CA CYS A 486 8.35 5.82 1.65
C CYS A 486 6.86 6.00 1.38
N SER A 487 6.45 7.12 0.78
CA SER A 487 5.05 7.52 0.56
C SER A 487 4.60 7.42 -0.90
N GLY A 488 5.49 7.11 -1.84
CA GLY A 488 5.20 6.95 -3.27
C GLY A 488 5.43 8.23 -4.08
N ILE A 489 5.14 9.40 -3.51
CA ILE A 489 5.38 10.71 -4.12
C ILE A 489 6.08 11.67 -3.14
N ASN A 490 6.72 12.71 -3.67
CA ASN A 490 7.23 13.84 -2.89
C ASN A 490 6.37 15.11 -3.10
N PHE A 491 6.84 16.24 -2.56
CA PHE A 491 6.16 17.54 -2.73
C PHE A 491 6.14 18.04 -4.18
N GLU A 492 7.15 17.73 -4.98
CA GLU A 492 7.22 18.10 -6.40
C GLU A 492 6.13 17.38 -7.21
N GLU A 493 6.05 16.06 -7.05
CA GLU A 493 5.04 15.22 -7.69
C GLU A 493 3.63 15.52 -7.20
N PHE A 494 3.46 15.94 -5.94
CA PHE A 494 2.17 16.42 -5.46
C PHE A 494 1.72 17.70 -6.18
N TYR A 495 2.64 18.61 -6.53
CA TYR A 495 2.29 19.74 -7.38
C TYR A 495 1.95 19.31 -8.83
N HIS A 496 2.71 18.39 -9.42
CA HIS A 496 2.40 17.86 -10.76
C HIS A 496 1.03 17.15 -10.78
N PHE A 497 0.66 16.46 -9.71
CA PHE A 497 -0.66 15.90 -9.48
C PHE A 497 -1.75 16.98 -9.49
N LEU A 498 -1.63 18.03 -8.67
CA LEU A 498 -2.58 19.15 -8.65
C LEU A 498 -2.71 19.82 -10.04
N LYS A 499 -1.59 20.05 -10.72
CA LYS A 499 -1.53 20.64 -12.06
C LYS A 499 -2.30 19.81 -13.09
N ILE A 500 -2.06 18.50 -13.16
CA ILE A 500 -2.70 17.62 -14.17
C ILE A 500 -4.22 17.61 -14.00
N ILE A 501 -4.70 17.52 -12.75
CA ILE A 501 -6.15 17.57 -12.48
C ILE A 501 -6.71 18.96 -12.82
N ALA A 502 -6.06 20.03 -12.38
CA ALA A 502 -6.47 21.41 -12.68
C ALA A 502 -6.62 21.64 -14.18
N GLU A 503 -5.59 21.31 -14.98
CA GLU A 503 -5.62 21.45 -16.44
C GLU A 503 -6.75 20.65 -17.08
N ARG A 504 -7.01 19.42 -16.62
CA ARG A 504 -8.16 18.61 -17.09
C ARG A 504 -9.50 19.30 -16.77
N ARG A 505 -9.68 19.88 -15.58
CA ARG A 505 -10.91 20.60 -15.20
C ARG A 505 -11.09 21.90 -15.97
N LEU A 506 -10.02 22.66 -16.16
CA LEU A 506 -10.00 23.88 -16.99
C LEU A 506 -10.43 23.57 -18.44
N LEU A 507 -9.87 22.52 -19.03
CA LEU A 507 -10.25 22.05 -20.36
C LEU A 507 -11.73 21.59 -20.43
N LEU A 508 -12.26 20.98 -19.38
CA LEU A 508 -13.67 20.57 -19.31
C LEU A 508 -14.60 21.78 -19.28
N LEU A 509 -14.29 22.80 -18.46
CA LEU A 509 -15.06 24.04 -18.41
C LEU A 509 -15.01 24.80 -19.75
N ALA A 510 -13.84 24.93 -20.36
CA ALA A 510 -13.67 25.58 -21.66
C ALA A 510 -14.46 24.87 -22.79
N LYS A 511 -14.47 23.52 -22.79
CA LYS A 511 -15.31 22.71 -23.69
C LYS A 511 -16.80 22.92 -23.42
N GLY A 512 -17.21 22.98 -22.14
CA GLY A 512 -18.59 23.23 -21.73
C GLY A 512 -19.15 24.60 -22.18
N MET A 513 -18.27 25.57 -22.44
CA MET A 513 -18.62 26.90 -22.98
C MET A 513 -18.69 26.95 -24.52
N SER A 514 -18.25 25.90 -25.22
CA SER A 514 -18.18 25.85 -26.69
C SER A 514 -19.35 25.03 -27.28
N PRO A 515 -20.34 25.65 -27.95
CA PRO A 515 -21.48 24.91 -28.48
C PRO A 515 -21.09 24.13 -29.74
N GLY A 516 -20.85 22.83 -29.58
CA GLY A 516 -20.85 21.87 -30.68
C GLY A 516 -19.48 21.48 -31.23
N GLN A 517 -18.70 20.69 -30.48
CA GLN A 517 -17.79 19.68 -31.04
C GLN A 517 -17.35 18.65 -30.00
N VAL A 518 -16.66 17.61 -30.49
CA VAL A 518 -15.95 16.52 -29.77
C VAL A 518 -16.79 15.27 -29.47
N GLU A 519 -16.67 14.30 -30.38
CA GLU A 519 -16.47 12.88 -30.05
C GLU A 519 -14.98 12.66 -29.69
N GLY A 520 -14.64 11.61 -28.92
CA GLY A 520 -13.26 11.08 -28.90
C GLY A 520 -12.36 11.48 -27.72
N GLY A 521 -12.91 11.63 -26.52
CA GLY A 521 -12.15 11.52 -25.27
C GLY A 521 -12.93 10.67 -24.28
N GLU A 522 -12.25 9.98 -23.37
CA GLU A 522 -12.92 9.33 -22.23
C GLU A 522 -13.54 10.42 -21.35
N ASP A 523 -14.85 10.57 -21.50
CA ASP A 523 -15.66 11.45 -20.68
C ASP A 523 -15.77 10.81 -19.30
N THR A 524 -15.15 11.43 -18.29
CA THR A 524 -15.20 10.93 -16.90
C THR A 524 -16.62 10.98 -16.31
N GLY A 525 -17.61 11.50 -17.06
CA GLY A 525 -19.00 11.68 -16.62
C GLY A 525 -19.18 12.84 -15.64
N LEU A 526 -18.08 13.52 -15.29
CA LEU A 526 -18.02 14.62 -14.35
C LEU A 526 -18.48 15.91 -15.04
N GLY A 527 -19.72 16.32 -14.77
CA GLY A 527 -20.27 17.55 -15.32
C GLY A 527 -19.52 18.82 -14.86
N PRO A 528 -19.80 19.97 -15.51
CA PRO A 528 -19.09 21.22 -15.22
C PRO A 528 -19.25 21.73 -13.78
N GLN A 529 -20.25 21.28 -13.02
CA GLN A 529 -20.35 21.59 -11.58
C GLN A 529 -19.29 20.84 -10.76
N GLN A 530 -18.97 19.59 -11.09
CA GLN A 530 -17.86 18.87 -10.46
C GLN A 530 -16.53 19.59 -10.78
N ALA A 531 -16.30 19.96 -12.04
CA ALA A 531 -15.06 20.62 -12.43
C ALA A 531 -14.85 21.98 -11.71
N ALA A 532 -15.92 22.77 -11.53
CA ALA A 532 -15.87 24.00 -10.75
C ALA A 532 -15.58 23.76 -9.26
N PHE A 533 -16.23 22.74 -8.65
CA PHE A 533 -15.93 22.33 -7.28
C PHE A 533 -14.46 21.89 -7.14
N ASP A 534 -14.01 20.98 -8.00
CA ASP A 534 -12.65 20.44 -8.02
C ASP A 534 -11.60 21.55 -8.13
N ILE A 535 -11.80 22.55 -9.01
CA ILE A 535 -10.92 23.74 -9.13
C ILE A 535 -10.85 24.53 -7.82
N GLY A 536 -11.99 24.84 -7.19
CA GLY A 536 -12.00 25.55 -5.91
C GLY A 536 -11.30 24.77 -4.79
N ARG A 537 -11.42 23.44 -4.77
CA ARG A 537 -10.71 22.57 -3.82
C ARG A 537 -9.19 22.54 -4.09
N ILE A 538 -8.78 22.56 -5.36
CA ILE A 538 -7.36 22.62 -5.75
C ILE A 538 -6.76 23.98 -5.36
N ALA A 539 -7.46 25.09 -5.60
CA ALA A 539 -6.97 26.43 -5.26
C ALA A 539 -6.66 26.56 -3.76
N GLU A 540 -7.58 26.19 -2.87
CA GLU A 540 -7.36 26.22 -1.41
C GLU A 540 -6.15 25.38 -0.96
N VAL A 541 -5.99 24.17 -1.49
CA VAL A 541 -4.85 23.32 -1.13
C VAL A 541 -3.56 23.86 -1.74
N LEU A 542 -3.60 24.39 -2.96
CA LEU A 542 -2.44 24.97 -3.64
C LEU A 542 -1.95 26.25 -2.94
N GLU A 543 -2.84 27.08 -2.38
CA GLU A 543 -2.47 28.19 -1.50
C GLU A 543 -1.65 27.70 -0.30
N SER A 544 -2.13 26.65 0.38
CA SER A 544 -1.41 26.02 1.49
C SER A 544 -0.06 25.42 1.08
N VAL A 545 0.03 24.82 -0.12
CA VAL A 545 1.27 24.27 -0.68
C VAL A 545 2.29 25.39 -0.96
N VAL A 546 1.88 26.46 -1.66
CA VAL A 546 2.71 27.64 -1.97
C VAL A 546 3.23 28.32 -0.70
N ALA A 547 2.40 28.41 0.34
CA ALA A 547 2.78 28.98 1.62
C ALA A 547 3.72 28.09 2.46
N HIS A 548 3.89 26.81 2.14
CA HIS A 548 4.59 25.86 3.00
C HIS A 548 6.12 25.99 2.92
N PRO A 549 6.84 26.21 4.05
CA PRO A 549 8.28 26.49 4.03
C PRO A 549 9.18 25.39 3.42
N ASP A 550 8.79 24.12 3.52
CA ASP A 550 9.53 23.04 2.86
C ASP A 550 9.17 22.85 1.37
N PHE A 551 8.02 23.38 0.92
CA PHE A 551 7.68 23.40 -0.50
C PHE A 551 8.49 24.49 -1.23
N GLN A 552 8.66 25.65 -0.59
CA GLN A 552 9.53 26.75 -1.05
C GLN A 552 11.03 26.37 -1.14
N ARG A 553 11.42 25.18 -0.65
CA ARG A 553 12.77 24.59 -0.77
C ARG A 553 12.90 23.58 -1.91
N VAL A 554 11.81 23.20 -2.57
CA VAL A 554 11.85 22.39 -3.79
C VAL A 554 12.42 23.24 -4.92
N ASP A 555 13.19 22.65 -5.83
CA ASP A 555 13.80 23.38 -6.94
C ASP A 555 12.70 23.99 -7.84
N PRO A 556 12.58 25.33 -7.96
CA PRO A 556 11.56 25.96 -8.78
C PRO A 556 11.75 25.73 -10.30
N SER A 557 12.85 25.10 -10.74
CA SER A 557 13.07 24.73 -12.13
C SER A 557 12.19 23.57 -12.61
N THR A 558 11.68 22.73 -11.69
CA THR A 558 10.84 21.56 -11.99
C THR A 558 9.36 21.90 -12.24
N PHE A 559 8.99 23.19 -12.11
CA PHE A 559 7.61 23.65 -12.20
C PHE A 559 7.34 24.48 -13.48
N SER A 560 6.45 23.96 -14.33
CA SER A 560 5.89 24.68 -15.47
C SER A 560 4.39 24.34 -15.63
N PRO A 561 3.46 25.29 -15.43
CA PRO A 561 3.68 26.65 -14.91
C PRO A 561 4.22 26.62 -13.47
N ARG A 562 4.63 27.78 -12.94
CA ARG A 562 4.96 27.90 -11.52
C ARG A 562 3.70 27.78 -10.64
N PRO A 563 3.81 27.26 -9.39
CA PRO A 563 2.67 27.07 -8.50
C PRO A 563 1.85 28.34 -8.24
N GLU A 564 2.50 29.50 -8.10
CA GLU A 564 1.82 30.79 -7.89
C GLU A 564 1.14 31.33 -9.15
N VAL A 565 1.56 30.86 -10.34
CA VAL A 565 0.91 31.19 -11.61
C VAL A 565 -0.34 30.35 -11.78
N LEU A 566 -0.26 29.05 -11.48
CA LEU A 566 -1.43 28.16 -11.50
C LEU A 566 -2.47 28.61 -10.47
N LEU A 567 -2.06 28.94 -9.24
CA LEU A 567 -2.98 29.41 -8.19
C LEU A 567 -3.82 30.60 -8.66
N ARG A 568 -3.19 31.67 -9.17
CA ARG A 568 -3.93 32.83 -9.71
C ARG A 568 -4.87 32.48 -10.86
N GLN A 569 -4.46 31.56 -11.75
CA GLN A 569 -5.32 31.09 -12.84
C GLN A 569 -6.57 30.34 -12.35
N LEU A 570 -6.52 29.72 -11.17
CA LEU A 570 -7.66 29.05 -10.54
C LEU A 570 -8.53 30.00 -9.71
N GLU A 571 -7.95 31.07 -9.16
CA GLU A 571 -8.65 32.12 -8.41
C GLU A 571 -9.42 33.12 -9.31
N GLU A 572 -9.03 33.23 -10.60
CA GLU A 572 -9.65 34.13 -11.58
C GLU A 572 -10.96 33.58 -12.22
N LEU A 573 -11.47 32.42 -11.76
CA LEU A 573 -12.58 31.65 -12.35
C LEU A 573 -13.83 31.55 -11.46
#